data_AF-A0A7S3FSC6-F1
#
_entry.id   AF-A0A7S3FSC6-F1
#
_cell.length_a   1.000
_cell.length_b   1.000
_cell.length_c   1.000
_cell.angle_alpha   90.00
_cell.angle_beta   90.00
_cell.angle_gamma   90.00
#
_symmetry.space_group_name_H-M   'P 1'
#
loop_
_entity.id
_entity.type
_entity.pdbx_description
1 polymer ?
#
loop_
_entity_poly.entity_id
_entity_poly.type
_entity_poly.pdbx_seq_one_letter_code
_entity_poly.pdbx_strand_id
1 'polypeptide(L)'
;MMEGKGCTANALLIVNNLLVCANAGDTRCVVGEAGRAIPLSTDHKPNLKRERDRIYKAGSTVNIEGRIDGNLNLSRAIGDIAHKKNPRLGLHEQAITSLPDIKMHQISNKTDFVVIGCDGIWETKTSQQ
;
A
#
# COMPACT_ATOMS: atom_id res chain seq x y z
N MET A 1 12.04 -15.70 15.30
CA MET A 1 12.89 -14.68 14.65
C MET A 1 12.25 -13.95 13.45
N MET A 2 11.04 -14.32 12.96
CA MET A 2 10.34 -13.62 11.86
C MET A 2 9.11 -12.80 12.29
N GLU A 3 8.69 -12.82 13.56
CA GLU A 3 7.39 -12.26 13.95
C GLU A 3 7.24 -10.74 13.76
N GLY A 4 8.35 -10.00 13.80
CA GLY A 4 8.39 -8.54 13.60
C GLY A 4 9.07 -8.09 12.31
N LYS A 5 9.20 -8.98 11.31
CA LYS A 5 9.72 -8.59 9.99
C LYS A 5 8.60 -8.63 8.96
N GLY A 6 8.53 -7.60 8.15
CA GLY A 6 7.61 -7.50 7.03
C GLY A 6 8.18 -6.68 5.89
N CYS A 7 7.47 -6.68 4.78
CA CYS A 7 7.77 -5.85 3.62
C CYS A 7 6.48 -5.34 2.97
N THR A 8 6.59 -4.21 2.30
CA THR A 8 5.58 -3.76 1.36
C THR A 8 5.66 -4.57 0.08
N ALA A 9 4.58 -4.54 -0.70
CA ALA A 9 4.57 -5.10 -2.04
C ALA A 9 3.68 -4.26 -2.96
N ASN A 10 4.24 -3.87 -4.10
CA ASN A 10 3.48 -3.34 -5.22
C ASN A 10 3.79 -4.20 -6.44
N ALA A 11 2.78 -4.93 -6.93
CA ALA A 11 2.91 -5.85 -8.04
C ALA A 11 2.09 -5.32 -9.23
N LEU A 12 2.69 -5.36 -10.41
CA LEU A 12 2.03 -5.00 -11.66
C LEU A 12 2.01 -6.23 -12.58
N LEU A 13 0.82 -6.74 -12.84
CA LEU A 13 0.60 -7.76 -13.87
C LEU A 13 0.18 -7.05 -15.16
N ILE A 14 0.85 -7.40 -16.26
CA ILE A 14 0.49 -6.95 -17.60
C ILE A 14 -0.10 -8.15 -18.33
N VAL A 15 -1.38 -8.06 -18.69
CA VAL A 15 -2.09 -9.11 -19.41
C VAL A 15 -2.85 -8.48 -20.57
N ASN A 16 -2.49 -8.87 -21.80
CA ASN A 16 -2.96 -8.19 -23.01
C ASN A 16 -2.71 -6.68 -22.91
N ASN A 17 -3.74 -5.86 -23.13
CA ASN A 17 -3.68 -4.40 -22.99
C ASN A 17 -4.16 -3.93 -21.60
N LEU A 18 -4.07 -4.75 -20.56
CA LEU A 18 -4.52 -4.42 -19.22
C LEU A 18 -3.37 -4.44 -18.22
N LEU A 19 -3.21 -3.33 -17.51
CA LEU A 19 -2.37 -3.23 -16.31
C LEU A 19 -3.23 -3.58 -15.09
N VAL A 20 -2.78 -4.51 -14.27
CA VAL A 20 -3.41 -4.85 -12.98
C VAL A 20 -2.39 -4.58 -11.88
N CYS A 21 -2.58 -3.48 -11.16
CA CYS A 21 -1.72 -3.07 -10.05
C CYS A 21 -2.34 -3.53 -8.73
N ALA A 22 -1.57 -4.26 -7.93
CA ALA A 22 -1.93 -4.69 -6.58
C ALA A 22 -0.93 -4.11 -5.57
N ASN A 23 -1.40 -3.29 -4.63
CA ASN A 23 -0.55 -2.62 -3.63
C ASN A 23 -0.93 -2.98 -2.20
N ALA A 24 0.06 -3.39 -1.41
CA ALA A 24 -0.03 -3.58 0.05
C ALA A 24 1.21 -2.93 0.70
N GLY A 25 1.04 -1.69 1.15
CA GLY A 25 2.09 -0.85 1.74
C GLY A 25 2.13 0.53 1.13
N ASP A 26 3.23 1.24 1.34
CA ASP A 26 3.48 2.62 0.88
C ASP A 26 4.45 2.74 -0.30
N THR A 27 4.73 1.61 -0.96
CA THR A 27 5.29 1.60 -2.31
C THR A 27 4.23 2.09 -3.30
N ARG A 28 4.63 2.89 -4.29
CA ARG A 28 3.70 3.49 -5.26
C ARG A 28 3.99 3.04 -6.69
N CYS A 29 2.92 2.81 -7.44
CA CYS A 29 2.92 2.56 -8.87
C CYS A 29 2.18 3.70 -9.59
N VAL A 30 2.78 4.21 -10.65
CA VAL A 30 2.31 5.36 -11.43
C VAL A 30 2.47 5.06 -12.91
N VAL A 31 1.42 5.26 -13.70
CA VAL A 31 1.51 5.22 -15.17
C VAL A 31 1.69 6.63 -15.72
N GLY A 32 2.65 6.80 -16.62
CA GLY A 32 2.76 7.99 -17.46
C GLY A 32 1.84 7.85 -18.67
N GLU A 33 0.91 8.77 -18.84
CA GLU A 33 -0.01 8.77 -19.98
C GLU A 33 -0.22 10.18 -20.53
N ALA A 34 0.17 10.38 -21.80
CA ALA A 34 0.16 11.67 -22.49
C ALA A 34 0.84 12.78 -21.66
N GLY A 35 2.02 12.48 -21.11
CA GLY A 35 2.80 13.40 -20.30
C GLY A 35 2.26 13.66 -18.88
N ARG A 36 1.21 12.95 -18.45
CA ARG A 36 0.65 13.08 -17.08
C ARG A 36 0.89 11.82 -16.27
N ALA A 37 1.22 12.01 -14.99
CA ALA A 37 1.33 10.93 -14.03
C ALA A 37 -0.05 10.55 -13.46
N ILE A 38 -0.47 9.31 -13.68
CA ILE A 38 -1.72 8.74 -13.15
C ILE A 38 -1.36 7.67 -12.12
N PRO A 39 -1.66 7.88 -10.82
CA PRO A 39 -1.40 6.87 -9.80
C PRO A 39 -2.22 5.59 -10.06
N LEU A 40 -1.54 4.45 -10.10
CA LEU A 40 -2.16 3.13 -10.15
C LEU A 40 -2.32 2.50 -8.76
N SER A 41 -1.72 3.08 -7.73
CA SER A 41 -1.91 2.65 -6.34
C SER A 41 -2.12 3.83 -5.40
N THR A 42 -2.63 3.54 -4.22
CA THR A 42 -2.67 4.45 -3.07
C THR A 42 -1.75 3.92 -1.98
N ASP A 43 -0.90 4.78 -1.44
CA ASP A 43 0.03 4.43 -0.37
C ASP A 43 -0.72 4.17 0.92
N HIS A 44 -0.50 3.01 1.54
CA HIS A 44 -1.23 2.61 2.73
C HIS A 44 -0.54 3.12 4.00
N LYS A 45 -0.91 4.33 4.41
CA LYS A 45 -0.43 4.97 5.65
C LYS A 45 -1.48 4.84 6.77
N PRO A 46 -1.08 4.68 8.05
CA PRO A 46 -2.02 4.52 9.18
C PRO A 46 -2.98 5.70 9.42
N ASN A 47 -2.63 6.90 8.97
CA ASN A 47 -3.47 8.10 9.10
C ASN A 47 -4.62 8.17 8.07
N LEU A 48 -4.59 7.34 7.01
CA LEU A 48 -5.69 7.25 6.06
C LEU A 48 -6.94 6.72 6.75
N LYS A 49 -8.09 7.39 6.55
CA LYS A 49 -9.33 7.09 7.26
C LYS A 49 -9.69 5.60 7.24
N ARG A 50 -9.67 4.96 6.06
CA ARG A 50 -10.00 3.53 5.91
C ARG A 50 -9.06 2.63 6.70
N GLU A 51 -7.77 2.94 6.70
CA GLU A 51 -6.76 2.16 7.41
C GLU A 51 -6.86 2.38 8.92
N ARG A 52 -7.01 3.64 9.36
CA ARG A 52 -7.19 4.02 10.77
C ARG A 52 -8.43 3.37 11.39
N ASP A 53 -9.56 3.40 10.67
CA ASP A 53 -10.80 2.79 11.13
C ASP A 53 -10.63 1.28 11.33
N ARG A 54 -9.89 0.59 10.45
CA ARG A 54 -9.54 -0.84 10.63
C ARG A 54 -8.63 -1.04 11.84
N ILE A 55 -7.57 -0.24 11.98
CA ILE A 55 -6.60 -0.32 13.07
C ILE A 55 -7.28 -0.19 14.43
N TYR A 56 -8.19 0.78 14.58
CA TYR A 56 -8.96 0.99 15.81
C TYR A 56 -9.93 -0.16 16.10
N LYS A 57 -10.62 -0.68 15.08
CA LYS A 57 -11.47 -1.87 15.23
C LYS A 57 -10.66 -3.11 15.65
N ALA A 58 -9.39 -3.18 15.25
CA ALA A 58 -8.48 -4.24 15.64
C ALA A 58 -8.00 -4.16 17.10
N GLY A 59 -8.29 -3.07 17.81
CA GLY A 59 -7.85 -2.82 19.18
C GLY A 59 -6.50 -2.10 19.29
N SER A 60 -5.91 -1.69 18.16
CA SER A 60 -4.67 -0.92 18.10
C SER A 60 -4.95 0.58 18.02
N THR A 61 -3.90 1.40 18.18
CA THR A 61 -3.94 2.86 18.16
C THR A 61 -3.04 3.44 17.08
N VAL A 62 -3.24 4.71 16.72
CA VAL A 62 -2.40 5.46 15.77
C VAL A 62 -2.01 6.76 16.45
N ASN A 63 -0.72 6.97 16.69
CA ASN A 63 -0.24 8.20 17.33
C ASN A 63 -0.20 9.39 16.35
N ILE A 64 0.16 10.59 16.84
CA ILE A 64 0.22 11.82 16.04
C ILE A 64 1.24 11.74 14.89
N GLU A 65 2.27 10.91 15.02
CA GLU A 65 3.28 10.65 14.00
C GLU A 65 2.84 9.61 12.95
N GLY A 66 1.60 9.10 13.07
CA GLY A 66 1.07 8.09 12.14
C GLY A 66 1.62 6.69 12.39
N ARG A 67 2.07 6.36 13.61
CA ARG A 67 2.56 5.03 13.98
C ARG A 67 1.51 4.20 14.70
N ILE A 68 1.36 2.95 14.31
CA ILE A 68 0.51 1.94 14.96
C ILE A 68 1.17 1.50 16.26
N ASP A 69 0.46 1.70 17.38
CA ASP A 69 0.93 1.36 18.74
C ASP A 69 2.33 1.92 19.06
N GLY A 70 2.68 3.07 18.46
CA GLY A 70 3.99 3.71 18.59
C GLY A 70 5.14 3.03 17.82
N ASN A 71 4.88 1.94 17.10
CA ASN A 71 5.92 1.14 16.45
C ASN A 71 6.00 1.39 14.93
N LEU A 72 4.99 0.94 14.17
CA LEU A 72 5.05 0.87 12.70
C LEU A 72 4.32 2.03 12.03
N ASN A 73 4.96 2.71 11.07
CA ASN A 73 4.38 3.81 10.28
C ASN A 73 3.67 3.33 8.99
N LEU A 74 3.37 2.04 8.88
CA LEU A 74 2.76 1.39 7.73
C LEU A 74 1.51 0.61 8.16
N SER A 75 0.46 0.63 7.35
CA SER A 75 -0.80 -0.06 7.67
C SER A 75 -1.01 -1.37 6.93
N ARG A 76 -0.19 -1.65 5.91
CA ARG A 76 -0.24 -2.91 5.14
C ARG A 76 1.15 -3.42 4.83
N ALA A 77 1.33 -4.73 4.97
CA ALA A 77 2.57 -5.42 4.68
C ALA A 77 2.34 -6.94 4.56
N ILE A 78 3.22 -7.61 3.85
CA ILE A 78 3.44 -9.06 3.95
C ILE A 78 4.38 -9.30 5.14
N GLY A 79 4.12 -10.31 5.96
CA GLY A 79 4.85 -10.49 7.24
C GLY A 79 4.19 -9.72 8.38
N ASP A 80 4.98 -9.16 9.31
CA ASP A 80 4.50 -8.44 10.51
C ASP A 80 3.43 -9.20 11.30
N ILE A 81 3.68 -10.50 11.47
CA ILE A 81 2.73 -11.44 12.03
C ILE A 81 2.31 -11.04 13.45
N ALA A 82 3.18 -10.37 14.22
CA ALA A 82 2.85 -9.84 15.54
C ALA A 82 1.59 -8.94 15.53
N HIS A 83 1.32 -8.22 14.44
CA HIS A 83 0.17 -7.31 14.30
C HIS A 83 -1.07 -7.97 13.67
N LYS A 84 -1.05 -9.31 13.51
CA LYS A 84 -2.07 -10.12 12.81
C LYS A 84 -2.62 -11.26 13.66
N LYS A 85 -2.54 -11.13 14.98
CA LYS A 85 -2.85 -12.20 15.95
C LYS A 85 -4.18 -12.01 16.68
N ASN A 86 -5.03 -11.05 16.30
CA ASN A 86 -6.34 -10.91 16.94
C ASN A 86 -7.24 -12.09 16.52
N PRO A 87 -7.58 -13.02 17.44
CA PRO A 87 -8.29 -14.26 17.08
C PRO A 87 -9.77 -14.04 16.75
N ARG A 88 -10.31 -12.84 17.02
CA ARG A 88 -11.71 -12.49 16.76
C ARG A 88 -11.93 -11.88 15.38
N LEU A 89 -10.86 -11.66 14.61
CA LEU A 89 -10.88 -10.91 13.36
C LEU A 89 -10.34 -11.74 12.20
N GLY A 90 -10.91 -11.52 11.01
CA GLY A 90 -10.35 -12.09 9.78
C GLY A 90 -8.96 -11.51 9.48
N LEU A 91 -8.18 -12.19 8.63
CA LEU A 91 -6.83 -11.75 8.25
C LEU A 91 -6.79 -10.34 7.65
N HIS A 92 -7.87 -9.91 6.99
CA HIS A 92 -7.97 -8.60 6.36
C HIS A 92 -8.39 -7.47 7.32
N GLU A 93 -8.85 -7.81 8.51
CA GLU A 93 -9.36 -6.88 9.53
C GLU A 93 -8.34 -6.59 10.64
N GLN A 94 -7.19 -7.28 10.61
CA GLN A 94 -6.08 -7.07 11.52
C GLN A 94 -5.53 -5.62 11.41
N ALA A 95 -4.83 -5.15 12.45
CA ALA A 95 -4.27 -3.79 12.47
C ALA A 95 -3.36 -3.54 11.25
N ILE A 96 -2.50 -4.51 10.94
CA ILE A 96 -1.77 -4.59 9.68
C ILE A 96 -2.38 -5.71 8.84
N THR A 97 -2.67 -5.44 7.57
CA THR A 97 -3.22 -6.45 6.64
C THR A 97 -2.30 -6.68 5.46
N SER A 98 -2.32 -7.91 4.91
CA SER A 98 -1.66 -8.23 3.63
C SER A 98 -2.61 -8.12 2.44
N LEU A 99 -3.88 -7.74 2.65
CA LEU A 99 -4.85 -7.57 1.58
C LEU A 99 -4.42 -6.40 0.68
N PRO A 100 -4.14 -6.61 -0.61
CA PRO A 100 -3.79 -5.51 -1.50
C PRO A 100 -5.05 -4.76 -1.95
N ASP A 101 -4.90 -3.47 -2.22
CA ASP A 101 -5.83 -2.77 -3.10
C ASP A 101 -5.46 -3.08 -4.55
N ILE A 102 -6.46 -3.38 -5.38
CA ILE A 102 -6.27 -3.69 -6.81
C ILE A 102 -6.87 -2.57 -7.65
N LYS A 103 -6.09 -2.05 -8.60
CA LYS A 103 -6.55 -1.12 -9.63
C LYS A 103 -6.17 -1.65 -11.00
N MET A 104 -7.13 -1.60 -11.91
CA MET A 104 -6.94 -1.96 -13.30
C MET A 104 -6.87 -0.69 -14.16
N HIS A 105 -6.00 -0.69 -15.18
CA HIS A 105 -5.83 0.41 -16.12
C HIS A 105 -5.62 -0.11 -17.53
N GLN A 106 -6.37 0.41 -18.50
CA GLN A 106 -6.27 -0.01 -19.89
C GLN A 106 -5.07 0.67 -20.55
N ILE A 107 -4.17 -0.11 -21.14
CA ILE A 107 -3.09 0.41 -21.98
C ILE A 107 -3.70 0.99 -23.25
N SER A 108 -3.34 2.23 -23.56
CA SER A 108 -3.73 2.93 -24.77
C SER A 108 -2.51 3.42 -25.55
N ASN A 109 -2.73 3.98 -26.73
CA ASN A 109 -1.68 4.65 -27.51
C ASN A 109 -1.11 5.91 -26.84
N LYS A 110 -1.68 6.35 -25.71
CA LYS A 110 -1.19 7.46 -24.90
C LYS A 110 -0.33 6.99 -23.74
N THR A 111 -0.31 5.70 -23.43
CA THR A 111 0.45 5.14 -22.31
C THR A 111 1.94 5.10 -22.67
N ASP A 112 2.75 5.83 -21.92
CA ASP A 112 4.17 6.04 -22.21
C ASP A 112 5.05 5.04 -21.46
N PHE A 113 4.86 4.94 -20.14
CA PHE A 113 5.67 4.12 -19.23
C PHE A 113 4.95 3.86 -17.90
N VAL A 114 5.50 2.97 -17.08
CA VAL A 114 5.08 2.76 -15.69
C VAL A 114 6.28 2.86 -14.77
N VAL A 115 6.12 3.52 -13.62
CA VAL A 115 7.13 3.62 -12.57
C VAL A 115 6.60 2.95 -11.31
N ILE A 116 7.42 2.07 -10.71
CA ILE A 116 7.18 1.52 -9.38
C ILE A 116 8.38 1.89 -8.52
N GLY A 117 8.13 2.47 -7.35
CA GLY A 117 9.19 2.90 -6.43
C GLY A 117 8.79 2.70 -4.97
N CYS A 118 9.79 2.57 -4.10
CA CYS A 118 9.57 2.61 -2.65
C CYS A 118 9.43 4.07 -2.15
N ASP A 119 9.09 4.20 -0.87
CA ASP A 119 9.02 5.45 -0.13
C ASP A 119 10.27 6.33 -0.28
N GLY A 120 11.47 5.74 -0.40
CA GLY A 120 12.72 6.49 -0.66
C GLY A 120 12.66 7.44 -1.86
N ILE A 121 11.83 7.16 -2.86
CA ILE A 121 11.52 8.10 -3.96
C ILE A 121 10.35 8.99 -3.58
N TRP A 122 9.24 8.40 -3.15
CA TRP A 122 7.94 9.11 -3.03
C TRP A 122 7.81 10.04 -1.84
N GLU A 123 8.69 9.95 -0.84
CA GLU A 123 8.79 10.92 0.24
C GLU A 123 9.51 12.21 -0.21
N THR A 124 10.21 12.18 -1.36
CA THR A 124 10.94 13.35 -1.90
C THR A 124 10.39 13.86 -3.23
N LYS A 125 9.57 13.06 -3.93
CA LYS A 125 8.98 13.38 -5.23
C LYS A 125 7.48 13.09 -5.25
N THR A 126 6.72 14.02 -5.83
CA THR A 126 5.33 13.72 -6.21
C THR A 126 5.30 12.78 -7.41
N SER A 127 4.17 12.15 -7.71
CA SER A 127 4.06 11.25 -8.87
C SER A 127 4.41 11.91 -10.22
N GLN A 128 4.29 13.25 -10.31
CA GLN A 128 4.49 14.00 -11.55
C GLN A 128 5.94 14.51 -11.76
N GLN A 129 6.72 14.62 -10.68
CA GLN A 129 8.09 15.15 -10.68
C GLN A 129 9.12 14.04 -10.84
#